data_AF-D6TIP2-F1
#
_entry.id   AF-D6TIP2-F1
#
_cell.length_a   1.000
_cell.length_b   1.000
_cell.length_c   1.000
_cell.angle_alpha   90.00
_cell.angle_beta   90.00
_cell.angle_gamma   90.00
#
_symmetry.space_group_name_H-M   'P 1'
#
loop_
_entity.id
_entity.type
_entity.pdbx_description
1 polymer ?
#
loop_
_entity_poly.entity_id
_entity_poly.type
_entity_poly.pdbx_seq_one_letter_code
_entity_poly.pdbx_strand_id
1 'polypeptide(L)'
;MEENQRSVSHNHTKKVNQQSSIPPAKRLAPRSQSHTTPKEGVPSPQLEAVFASLPDAALACDRDGKLPCMNGAALKLFEVSSTRPWLGTPYREFLQRYEWYNELHHPTFPAPWLLKPDSNAAEASHTYEQTLMLSLPSGRKTLLELRCSSLLDAELQMSGMVSLFHEVTPRYQKALHLQRVFEAISALNEAIALIPEHLAFAFSDDMPLLSSPMLFVAQQLVDVIRQVLAYWRVSLIAFGSQTQRFSYAVGSGFTAEQEQQLREIRGRFLFTEIVDVTVRALLHANQEVILRADRLHFPVGYPADFGAANLLIIPCSWISIWPGPCSLPNRGETVATARKRSSS
;
A
#
# COMPACT_ATOMS: atom_id res chain seq x y z
N MET A 1 40.00 -27.69 -15.29
CA MET A 1 39.12 -28.51 -16.15
C MET A 1 37.99 -27.60 -16.61
N GLU A 2 37.79 -27.59 -17.92
CA GLU A 2 37.24 -26.57 -18.82
C GLU A 2 36.09 -25.66 -18.36
N GLU A 3 36.32 -24.36 -18.59
CA GLU A 3 35.42 -23.23 -18.45
C GLU A 3 34.88 -22.87 -19.84
N ASN A 4 33.56 -22.91 -20.02
CA ASN A 4 32.89 -22.81 -21.32
C ASN A 4 32.35 -21.38 -21.53
N GLN A 5 33.14 -20.54 -22.22
CA GLN A 5 32.74 -19.20 -22.64
C GLN A 5 31.90 -19.27 -23.93
N ARG A 6 30.63 -18.85 -23.86
CA ARG A 6 29.78 -18.64 -25.04
C ARG A 6 29.79 -17.16 -25.44
N SER A 7 30.52 -16.88 -26.51
CA SER A 7 30.46 -15.64 -27.28
C SER A 7 29.17 -15.56 -28.11
N VAL A 8 28.46 -14.43 -28.06
CA VAL A 8 27.33 -14.13 -28.94
C VAL A 8 27.74 -13.05 -29.95
N SER A 9 27.74 -13.45 -31.23
CA SER A 9 28.07 -12.62 -32.39
C SER A 9 27.07 -11.47 -32.60
N HIS A 10 27.62 -10.30 -32.91
CA HIS A 10 26.89 -9.16 -33.50
C HIS A 10 26.66 -9.38 -35.00
N ASN A 11 25.40 -9.34 -35.43
CA ASN A 11 25.04 -9.33 -36.85
C ASN A 11 24.92 -7.90 -37.38
N HIS A 12 25.76 -7.58 -38.37
CA HIS A 12 25.67 -6.41 -39.24
C HIS A 12 24.49 -6.55 -40.22
N THR A 13 23.58 -5.59 -40.24
CA THR A 13 22.56 -5.47 -41.29
C THR A 13 22.85 -4.26 -42.17
N LYS A 14 23.16 -4.54 -43.43
CA LYS A 14 23.39 -3.57 -44.53
C LYS A 14 22.11 -2.80 -44.84
N LYS A 15 22.16 -1.47 -44.84
CA LYS A 15 21.15 -0.60 -45.47
C LYS A 15 21.41 -0.50 -46.97
N VAL A 16 20.43 -0.91 -47.77
CA VAL A 16 20.35 -0.71 -49.21
C VAL A 16 19.70 0.65 -49.47
N ASN A 17 20.42 1.51 -50.19
CA ASN A 17 19.94 2.77 -50.73
C ASN A 17 19.13 2.48 -52.00
N GLN A 18 17.85 2.86 -52.03
CA GLN A 18 17.07 2.96 -53.27
C GLN A 18 16.51 4.38 -53.38
N GLN A 19 17.09 5.14 -54.31
CA GLN A 19 16.58 6.40 -54.83
C GLN A 19 15.32 6.11 -55.66
N SER A 20 14.19 6.70 -55.26
CA SER A 20 12.98 6.82 -56.07
C SER A 20 12.79 8.29 -56.43
N SER A 21 12.81 8.55 -57.74
CA SER A 21 12.59 9.83 -58.38
C SER A 21 11.09 10.14 -58.44
N ILE A 22 10.70 11.26 -57.81
CA ILE A 22 9.33 11.80 -57.81
C ILE A 22 9.25 12.97 -58.82
N PRO A 23 8.22 13.05 -59.68
CA PRO A 23 8.02 14.14 -60.63
C PRO A 23 7.46 15.42 -59.97
N PRO A 24 7.64 16.61 -60.60
CA PRO A 24 7.38 17.90 -59.96
C PRO A 24 5.88 18.19 -59.82
N ALA A 25 5.48 18.57 -58.60
CA ALA A 25 4.13 18.97 -58.24
C ALA A 25 3.78 20.37 -58.76
N LYS A 26 2.57 20.48 -59.32
CA LYS A 26 1.91 21.74 -59.70
C LYS A 26 1.70 22.62 -58.45
N ARG A 27 2.19 23.86 -58.51
CA ARG A 27 1.88 24.94 -57.57
C ARG A 27 0.36 25.19 -57.56
N LEU A 28 -0.30 24.83 -56.46
CA LEU A 28 -1.61 25.36 -56.10
C LEU A 28 -1.41 26.52 -55.11
N ALA A 29 -2.13 27.61 -55.38
CA ALA A 29 -2.07 28.87 -54.65
C ALA A 29 -2.43 28.71 -53.15
N PRO A 30 -1.90 29.59 -52.28
CA PRO A 30 -2.21 29.55 -50.85
C PRO A 30 -3.69 29.93 -50.63
N ARG A 31 -4.49 28.93 -50.27
CA ARG A 31 -5.86 29.12 -49.81
C ARG A 31 -5.76 29.57 -48.36
N SER A 32 -5.99 30.87 -48.12
CA SER A 32 -6.04 31.48 -46.79
C SER A 32 -7.01 30.71 -45.90
N GLN A 33 -6.47 29.87 -45.02
CA GLN A 33 -7.23 29.23 -43.95
C GLN A 33 -7.40 30.29 -42.86
N SER A 34 -8.60 30.84 -42.77
CA SER A 34 -9.00 31.66 -41.64
C SER A 34 -8.88 30.82 -40.37
N HIS A 35 -7.90 31.14 -39.53
CA HIS A 35 -7.78 30.68 -38.16
C HIS A 35 -9.03 31.10 -37.38
N THR A 36 -10.08 30.29 -37.45
CA THR A 36 -11.14 30.30 -36.44
C THR A 36 -10.50 29.81 -35.16
N THR A 37 -10.31 30.72 -34.21
CA THR A 37 -9.99 30.39 -32.82
C THR A 37 -10.96 29.29 -32.36
N PRO A 38 -10.46 28.19 -31.77
CA PRO A 38 -11.34 27.13 -31.27
C PRO A 38 -12.23 27.77 -30.22
N LYS A 39 -13.52 27.91 -30.53
CA LYS A 39 -14.53 28.20 -29.51
C LYS A 39 -14.40 27.12 -28.46
N GLU A 40 -14.21 27.52 -27.21
CA GLU A 40 -14.28 26.64 -26.03
C GLU A 40 -15.39 25.62 -26.26
N GLY A 41 -14.95 24.37 -26.46
CA GLY A 41 -15.80 23.31 -26.95
C GLY A 41 -16.82 22.98 -25.89
N VAL A 42 -18.03 23.51 -26.05
CA VAL A 42 -19.19 23.02 -25.32
C VAL A 42 -19.21 21.51 -25.52
N PRO A 43 -19.17 20.71 -24.44
CA PRO A 43 -19.19 19.27 -24.55
C PRO A 43 -20.39 18.86 -25.43
N SER A 44 -20.21 17.85 -26.28
CA SER A 44 -21.34 17.39 -27.07
C SER A 44 -22.46 16.99 -26.09
N PRO A 45 -23.73 17.35 -26.36
CA PRO A 45 -24.85 17.03 -25.46
C PRO A 45 -24.92 15.54 -25.09
N GLN A 46 -24.40 14.69 -25.98
CA GLN A 46 -24.28 13.25 -25.76
C GLN A 46 -23.24 12.89 -24.68
N LEU A 47 -22.07 13.54 -24.67
CA LEU A 47 -21.05 13.32 -23.64
C LEU A 47 -21.56 13.76 -22.27
N GLU A 48 -22.27 14.90 -22.21
CA GLU A 48 -22.89 15.38 -20.97
C GLU A 48 -23.93 14.39 -20.46
N ALA A 49 -24.78 13.86 -21.34
CA ALA A 49 -25.77 12.86 -20.98
C ALA A 49 -25.12 11.57 -20.45
N VAL A 50 -24.06 11.08 -21.10
CA VAL A 50 -23.29 9.92 -20.62
C VAL A 50 -22.67 10.20 -19.26
N PHE A 51 -21.97 11.31 -19.10
CA PHE A 51 -21.34 11.70 -17.84
C PHE A 51 -22.35 11.86 -16.69
N ALA A 52 -23.51 12.47 -16.99
CA ALA A 52 -24.60 12.63 -16.04
C ALA A 52 -25.26 11.30 -15.63
N SER A 53 -25.21 10.29 -16.50
CA SER A 53 -25.80 8.95 -16.26
C SER A 53 -24.92 8.01 -15.44
N LEU A 54 -23.64 8.36 -15.23
CA LEU A 54 -22.72 7.50 -14.48
C LEU A 54 -23.22 7.31 -13.03
N PRO A 55 -23.25 6.05 -12.53
CA PRO A 55 -23.69 5.77 -11.17
C PRO A 55 -22.68 6.23 -10.12
N ASP A 56 -21.40 6.24 -10.47
CA ASP A 56 -20.31 6.69 -9.61
C ASP A 56 -20.17 8.21 -9.64
N ALA A 57 -19.65 8.76 -8.55
CA ALA A 57 -19.36 10.18 -8.47
C ALA A 57 -18.22 10.54 -9.43
N ALA A 58 -18.49 11.40 -10.40
CA ALA A 58 -17.52 11.78 -11.42
C ALA A 58 -17.26 13.29 -11.37
N LEU A 59 -15.99 13.66 -11.36
CA LEU A 59 -15.48 15.03 -11.50
C LEU A 59 -14.58 15.08 -12.74
N ALA A 60 -14.74 16.08 -13.59
CA ALA A 60 -13.74 16.36 -14.62
C ALA A 60 -13.06 17.69 -14.31
N CYS A 61 -11.77 17.80 -14.60
CA CYS A 61 -11.04 19.05 -14.62
C CYS A 61 -10.44 19.33 -16.00
N ASP A 62 -10.34 20.61 -16.35
CA ASP A 62 -9.67 21.06 -17.57
C ASP A 62 -8.13 21.04 -17.42
N ARG A 63 -7.43 21.48 -18.47
CA ARG A 63 -5.96 21.60 -18.49
C ARG A 63 -5.41 22.52 -17.39
N ASP A 64 -6.19 23.51 -16.95
CA ASP A 64 -5.80 24.43 -15.86
C ASP A 64 -6.11 23.84 -14.47
N GLY A 65 -6.65 22.61 -14.41
CA GLY A 65 -7.07 21.97 -13.17
C GLY A 65 -8.32 22.61 -12.56
N LYS A 66 -9.14 23.33 -13.33
CA LYS A 66 -10.43 23.86 -12.89
C LYS A 66 -11.54 22.87 -13.17
N LEU A 67 -12.64 22.96 -12.44
CA LEU A 67 -13.80 22.07 -12.56
C LEU A 67 -14.83 22.58 -13.59
N PRO A 68 -14.83 22.10 -14.85
CA PRO A 68 -15.90 22.37 -15.80
C PRO A 68 -17.19 21.59 -15.49
N CYS A 69 -17.12 20.42 -14.87
CA CYS A 69 -18.33 19.63 -14.59
C CYS A 69 -18.21 18.64 -13.43
N MET A 70 -19.37 18.33 -12.85
CA MET A 70 -19.60 17.30 -11.85
C MET A 70 -20.93 16.63 -12.16
N ASN A 71 -21.03 15.30 -12.02
CA ASN A 71 -22.30 14.62 -12.23
C ASN A 71 -23.18 14.63 -10.96
N GLY A 72 -24.41 14.15 -11.07
CA GLY A 72 -25.35 14.11 -9.94
C GLY A 72 -24.88 13.23 -8.79
N ALA A 73 -24.19 12.12 -9.08
CA ALA A 73 -23.63 11.25 -8.06
C ALA A 73 -22.54 11.96 -7.25
N ALA A 74 -21.69 12.76 -7.88
CA ALA A 74 -20.68 13.58 -7.20
C ALA A 74 -21.31 14.63 -6.29
N LEU A 75 -22.34 15.34 -6.76
CA LEU A 75 -23.07 16.29 -5.91
C LEU A 75 -23.60 15.61 -4.64
N LYS A 76 -24.17 14.42 -4.77
CA LYS A 76 -24.69 13.65 -3.63
C LYS A 76 -23.58 13.14 -2.70
N LEU A 77 -22.50 12.61 -3.26
CA LEU A 77 -21.37 12.09 -2.48
C LEU A 77 -20.73 13.20 -1.64
N PHE A 78 -20.44 14.34 -2.28
CA PHE A 78 -19.76 15.48 -1.66
C PHE A 78 -20.69 16.43 -0.89
N GLU A 79 -21.98 16.10 -0.76
CA GLU A 79 -22.98 16.89 -0.04
C GLU A 79 -23.12 18.33 -0.57
N VAL A 80 -23.02 18.46 -1.90
CA VAL A 80 -23.11 19.72 -2.62
C VAL A 80 -24.49 19.88 -3.24
N SER A 81 -25.18 20.99 -2.96
CA SER A 81 -26.55 21.22 -3.45
C SER A 81 -26.65 21.55 -4.94
N SER A 82 -25.59 22.09 -5.56
CA SER A 82 -25.58 22.41 -7.00
C SER A 82 -24.16 22.57 -7.55
N THR A 83 -23.97 22.36 -8.86
CA THR A 83 -22.67 22.52 -9.55
C THR A 83 -22.24 23.97 -9.72
N ARG A 84 -23.19 24.92 -9.83
CA ARG A 84 -22.90 26.31 -10.24
C ARG A 84 -21.80 27.02 -9.45
N PRO A 85 -21.72 26.92 -8.10
CA PRO A 85 -20.67 27.59 -7.32
C PRO A 85 -19.26 27.03 -7.58
N TRP A 86 -19.16 25.87 -8.23
CA TRP A 86 -17.93 25.10 -8.41
C TRP A 86 -17.40 25.16 -9.82
N LEU A 87 -18.20 25.64 -10.78
CA LEU A 87 -17.77 25.79 -12.16
C LEU A 87 -16.59 26.76 -12.23
N GLY A 88 -15.49 26.28 -12.79
CA GLY A 88 -14.24 27.04 -12.90
C GLY A 88 -13.41 27.14 -11.61
N THR A 89 -13.88 26.56 -10.50
CA THR A 89 -13.09 26.51 -9.26
C THR A 89 -11.92 25.53 -9.42
N PRO A 90 -10.73 25.83 -8.85
CA PRO A 90 -9.63 24.89 -8.87
C PRO A 90 -10.02 23.58 -8.18
N TYR A 91 -9.76 22.45 -8.84
CA TYR A 91 -10.03 21.10 -8.34
C TYR A 91 -9.46 20.87 -6.93
N ARG A 92 -8.27 21.38 -6.69
CA ARG A 92 -7.61 21.34 -5.38
C ARG A 92 -8.43 22.02 -4.28
N GLU A 93 -8.94 23.22 -4.54
CA GLU A 93 -9.73 23.99 -3.59
C GLU A 93 -11.08 23.32 -3.29
N PHE A 94 -11.63 22.60 -4.27
CA PHE A 94 -12.79 21.76 -4.05
C PHE A 94 -12.46 20.63 -3.07
N LEU A 95 -11.42 19.84 -3.33
CA LEU A 95 -11.06 18.69 -2.50
C LEU A 95 -10.57 19.07 -1.09
N GLN A 96 -9.94 20.23 -0.92
CA GLN A 96 -9.43 20.72 0.37
C GLN A 96 -10.52 21.00 1.42
N ARG A 97 -11.80 21.04 1.00
CA ARG A 97 -12.93 21.22 1.92
C ARG A 97 -13.28 19.95 2.69
N TYR A 98 -12.68 18.83 2.34
CA TYR A 98 -12.95 17.54 2.96
C TYR A 98 -11.70 17.00 3.64
N GLU A 99 -11.91 16.20 4.67
CA GLU A 99 -10.83 15.47 5.31
C GLU A 99 -10.68 14.11 4.66
N TRP A 100 -9.48 13.85 4.17
CA TRP A 100 -9.12 12.64 3.45
C TRP A 100 -8.21 11.79 4.31
N TYR A 101 -8.49 10.50 4.34
CA TYR A 101 -7.69 9.53 5.05
C TYR A 101 -7.38 8.34 4.14
N ASN A 102 -6.26 7.66 4.37
CA ASN A 102 -6.04 6.37 3.75
C ASN A 102 -6.84 5.26 4.47
N GLU A 103 -6.77 4.01 3.98
CA GLU A 103 -7.41 2.85 4.62
C GLU A 103 -7.04 2.72 6.11
N LEU A 104 -5.83 3.15 6.50
CA LEU A 104 -5.32 3.12 7.87
C LEU A 104 -5.72 4.35 8.73
N HIS A 105 -6.62 5.18 8.22
CA HIS A 105 -7.13 6.41 8.86
C HIS A 105 -6.04 7.47 9.09
N HIS A 106 -4.94 7.46 8.33
CA HIS A 106 -3.97 8.55 8.37
C HIS A 106 -4.45 9.67 7.45
N PRO A 107 -4.41 10.94 7.90
CA PRO A 107 -4.61 12.06 7.01
C PRO A 107 -3.73 11.87 5.77
N THR A 108 -4.37 11.85 4.63
CA THR A 108 -3.71 11.76 3.34
C THR A 108 -4.36 12.77 2.44
N PHE A 109 -3.68 13.21 1.40
CA PHE A 109 -4.31 13.99 0.35
C PHE A 109 -4.15 13.19 -0.93
N PRO A 110 -5.13 13.19 -1.84
CA PRO A 110 -4.96 12.59 -3.15
C PRO A 110 -3.63 13.05 -3.78
N ALA A 111 -2.94 12.12 -4.45
CA ALA A 111 -1.53 12.28 -4.81
C ALA A 111 -1.19 13.65 -5.44
N PRO A 112 -0.03 14.25 -5.12
CA PRO A 112 0.31 15.62 -5.54
C PRO A 112 0.27 15.89 -7.05
N TRP A 113 0.51 14.87 -7.89
CA TRP A 113 0.45 15.01 -9.35
C TRP A 113 -0.98 15.24 -9.87
N LEU A 114 -2.02 14.85 -9.11
CA LEU A 114 -3.41 15.24 -9.40
C LEU A 114 -3.61 16.76 -9.32
N LEU A 115 -2.67 17.49 -8.70
CA LEU A 115 -2.73 18.93 -8.47
C LEU A 115 -1.81 19.72 -9.40
N LYS A 116 -0.87 19.04 -10.06
CA LYS A 116 0.10 19.62 -10.99
C LYS A 116 0.33 18.63 -12.12
N PRO A 117 -0.44 18.74 -13.21
CA PRO A 117 -0.16 18.00 -14.43
C PRO A 117 1.11 18.58 -15.07
N ASP A 118 2.28 18.28 -14.52
CA ASP A 118 3.55 18.65 -15.13
C ASP A 118 3.77 17.80 -16.40
N SER A 119 4.13 18.47 -17.49
CA SER A 119 3.99 18.07 -18.91
C SER A 119 4.76 16.85 -19.41
N ASN A 120 5.26 15.95 -18.58
CA ASN A 120 5.88 14.71 -19.07
C ASN A 120 4.81 13.65 -19.41
N ALA A 121 4.06 13.94 -20.47
CA ALA A 121 2.96 13.13 -21.01
C ALA A 121 3.36 11.69 -21.42
N ALA A 122 4.66 11.39 -21.54
CA ALA A 122 5.15 10.09 -22.00
C ALA A 122 4.92 8.94 -21.00
N GLU A 123 4.68 9.24 -19.71
CA GLU A 123 4.31 8.25 -18.68
C GLU A 123 2.81 8.31 -18.30
N ALA A 124 2.02 9.17 -18.95
CA ALA A 124 0.65 9.54 -18.55
C ALA A 124 -0.45 8.50 -18.87
N SER A 125 -0.08 7.27 -19.24
CA SER A 125 -1.02 6.15 -19.45
C SER A 125 -1.49 5.51 -18.14
N HIS A 126 -0.81 5.80 -17.02
CA HIS A 126 -1.13 5.14 -15.77
C HIS A 126 -2.45 5.66 -15.20
N THR A 127 -3.46 4.77 -15.22
CA THR A 127 -4.67 4.94 -14.40
C THR A 127 -4.22 4.88 -12.95
N TYR A 128 -4.51 5.93 -12.20
CA TYR A 128 -4.26 5.94 -10.77
C TYR A 128 -5.47 5.37 -10.05
N GLU A 129 -5.21 4.49 -9.09
CA GLU A 129 -6.24 3.89 -8.24
C GLU A 129 -5.79 3.95 -6.78
N GLN A 130 -6.68 4.43 -5.90
CA GLN A 130 -6.42 4.48 -4.47
C GLN A 130 -7.71 4.36 -3.67
N THR A 131 -7.72 3.48 -2.66
CA THR A 131 -8.78 3.47 -1.64
C THR A 131 -8.54 4.56 -0.61
N LEU A 132 -9.53 5.41 -0.40
CA LEU A 132 -9.51 6.55 0.52
C LEU A 132 -10.75 6.54 1.40
N MET A 133 -10.65 7.10 2.60
CA MET A 133 -11.81 7.42 3.42
C MET A 133 -12.02 8.93 3.43
N LEU A 134 -13.22 9.34 3.02
CA LEU A 134 -13.66 10.71 2.95
C LEU A 134 -14.53 11.03 4.18
N SER A 135 -14.20 12.09 4.92
CA SER A 135 -15.10 12.65 5.92
C SER A 135 -15.81 13.88 5.34
N LEU A 136 -17.14 13.81 5.36
CA LEU A 136 -18.03 14.80 4.77
C LEU A 136 -18.43 15.87 5.80
N PRO A 137 -18.92 17.05 5.36
CA PRO A 137 -19.36 18.12 6.26
C PRO A 137 -20.45 17.69 7.26
N SER A 138 -21.29 16.72 6.91
CA SER A 138 -22.27 16.11 7.81
C SER A 138 -21.66 15.30 8.97
N GLY A 139 -20.35 15.06 8.95
CA GLY A 139 -19.66 14.13 9.85
C GLY A 139 -19.70 12.67 9.38
N ARG A 140 -20.42 12.36 8.28
CA ARG A 140 -20.44 11.03 7.67
C ARG A 140 -19.06 10.69 7.12
N LYS A 141 -18.62 9.45 7.37
CA LYS A 141 -17.40 8.89 6.80
C LYS A 141 -17.74 7.83 5.76
N THR A 142 -17.16 7.95 4.58
CA THR A 142 -17.40 7.03 3.46
C THR A 142 -16.06 6.53 2.93
N LEU A 143 -15.96 5.22 2.70
CA LEU A 143 -14.82 4.64 1.99
C LEU A 143 -15.07 4.70 0.49
N LEU A 144 -14.09 5.19 -0.24
CA LEU A 144 -14.14 5.44 -1.67
C LEU A 144 -12.97 4.76 -2.35
N GLU A 145 -13.20 4.25 -3.55
CA GLU A 145 -12.14 3.94 -4.49
C GLU A 145 -12.04 5.10 -5.48
N LEU A 146 -10.90 5.81 -5.44
CA LEU A 146 -10.58 6.91 -6.34
C LEU A 146 -9.86 6.34 -7.56
N ARG A 147 -10.41 6.57 -8.75
CA ARG A 147 -9.74 6.33 -10.03
C ARG A 147 -9.56 7.63 -10.78
N CYS A 148 -8.35 7.90 -11.25
CA CYS A 148 -8.05 9.10 -12.03
C CYS A 148 -7.42 8.73 -13.38
N SER A 149 -7.87 9.40 -14.43
CA SER A 149 -7.39 9.21 -15.79
C SER A 149 -7.24 10.55 -16.49
N SER A 150 -6.11 10.75 -17.16
CA SER A 150 -5.88 11.94 -17.98
C SER A 150 -6.72 11.87 -19.25
N LEU A 151 -7.29 13.02 -19.63
CA LEU A 151 -7.90 13.20 -20.95
C LEU A 151 -6.81 13.73 -21.88
N LEU A 152 -6.67 13.10 -23.05
CA LEU A 152 -5.71 13.51 -24.07
C LEU A 152 -6.46 14.12 -25.26
N ASP A 153 -5.88 15.16 -25.88
CA ASP A 153 -6.35 15.68 -27.16
C ASP A 153 -5.81 14.87 -28.36
N ALA A 154 -6.11 15.32 -29.58
CA ALA A 154 -5.71 14.63 -30.81
C ALA A 154 -4.18 14.56 -30.98
N GLU A 155 -3.46 15.49 -30.35
CA GLU A 155 -2.00 15.61 -30.33
C GLU A 155 -1.36 14.82 -29.17
N LEU A 156 -2.14 13.98 -28.47
CA LEU A 156 -1.75 13.24 -27.28
C LEU A 156 -1.24 14.14 -26.13
N GLN A 157 -1.63 15.41 -26.12
CA GLN A 157 -1.36 16.32 -25.02
C GLN A 157 -2.49 16.24 -24.00
N MET A 158 -2.17 16.42 -22.72
CA MET A 158 -3.19 16.43 -21.67
C MET A 158 -4.14 17.61 -21.88
N SER A 159 -5.41 17.32 -22.09
CA SER A 159 -6.50 18.30 -22.23
C SER A 159 -7.29 18.48 -20.92
N GLY A 160 -7.16 17.53 -19.99
CA GLY A 160 -7.79 17.55 -18.68
C GLY A 160 -7.62 16.23 -17.94
N MET A 161 -8.46 15.99 -16.94
CA MET A 161 -8.50 14.74 -16.19
C MET A 161 -9.93 14.43 -15.75
N VAL A 162 -10.26 13.14 -15.63
CA VAL A 162 -11.49 12.66 -14.98
C VAL A 162 -11.12 11.90 -13.72
N SER A 163 -11.81 12.20 -12.62
CA SER A 163 -11.73 11.49 -11.36
C SER A 163 -13.07 10.83 -11.06
N LEU A 164 -13.05 9.52 -10.85
CA LEU A 164 -14.19 8.71 -10.44
C LEU A 164 -14.02 8.31 -8.98
N PHE A 165 -15.09 8.48 -8.22
CA PHE A 165 -15.17 8.13 -6.81
C PHE A 165 -16.26 7.07 -6.67
N HIS A 166 -15.85 5.83 -6.52
CA HIS A 166 -16.75 4.71 -6.31
C HIS A 166 -16.97 4.52 -4.80
N GLU A 167 -18.22 4.64 -4.33
CA GLU A 167 -18.54 4.39 -2.92
C GLU A 167 -18.47 2.89 -2.60
N VAL A 168 -17.50 2.53 -1.76
CA VAL A 168 -17.26 1.14 -1.39
C VAL A 168 -18.25 0.73 -0.31
N THR A 169 -19.30 0.01 -0.71
CA THR A 169 -20.33 -0.45 0.22
C THR A 169 -19.74 -1.34 1.33
N PRO A 170 -20.32 -1.34 2.55
CA PRO A 170 -19.85 -2.20 3.65
C PRO A 170 -19.80 -3.69 3.29
N ARG A 171 -20.69 -4.15 2.40
CA ARG A 171 -20.69 -5.54 1.92
C ARG A 171 -19.46 -5.83 1.06
N TYR A 172 -19.09 -4.91 0.18
CA TYR A 172 -17.89 -5.04 -0.64
C TYR A 172 -16.62 -4.99 0.22
N GLN A 173 -16.56 -4.13 1.24
CA GLN A 173 -15.45 -4.10 2.20
C GLN A 173 -15.23 -5.46 2.88
N LYS A 174 -16.32 -6.10 3.33
CA LYS A 174 -16.23 -7.44 3.91
C LYS A 174 -15.72 -8.46 2.91
N ALA A 175 -16.21 -8.43 1.67
CA ALA A 175 -15.75 -9.33 0.62
C ALA A 175 -14.26 -9.13 0.31
N LEU A 176 -13.83 -7.88 0.15
CA LEU A 176 -12.43 -7.52 -0.10
C LEU A 176 -11.52 -7.93 1.07
N HIS A 177 -11.97 -7.72 2.31
CA HIS A 177 -11.24 -8.18 3.48
C HIS A 177 -11.10 -9.71 3.51
N LEU A 178 -12.17 -10.45 3.24
CA LEU A 178 -12.13 -11.92 3.17
C LEU A 178 -11.20 -12.41 2.06
N GLN A 179 -11.22 -11.75 0.89
CA GLN A 179 -10.30 -12.06 -0.20
C GLN A 179 -8.84 -11.85 0.22
N ARG A 180 -8.51 -10.70 0.81
CA ARG A 180 -7.16 -10.41 1.32
C ARG A 180 -6.71 -11.44 2.37
N VAL A 181 -7.61 -11.85 3.26
CA VAL A 181 -7.34 -12.91 4.25
C VAL A 181 -7.03 -14.24 3.57
N PHE A 182 -7.82 -14.62 2.56
CA PHE A 182 -7.63 -15.86 1.83
C PHE A 182 -6.31 -15.89 1.05
N GLU A 183 -5.98 -14.81 0.33
CA GLU A 183 -4.71 -14.66 -0.39
C GLU A 183 -3.51 -14.76 0.58
N ALA A 184 -3.60 -14.08 1.72
CA ALA A 184 -2.56 -14.08 2.74
C ALA A 184 -2.36 -15.47 3.37
N ILE A 185 -3.43 -16.18 3.72
CA ILE A 185 -3.36 -17.57 4.22
C ILE A 185 -2.78 -18.51 3.16
N SER A 186 -3.14 -18.31 1.89
CA SER A 186 -2.64 -19.14 0.79
C SER A 186 -1.13 -18.97 0.62
N ALA A 187 -0.63 -17.72 0.62
CA ALA A 187 0.80 -17.43 0.57
C ALA A 187 1.56 -18.03 1.77
N LEU A 188 0.98 -17.99 2.97
CA LEU A 188 1.56 -18.63 4.15
C LEU A 188 1.63 -20.16 4.00
N ASN A 189 0.56 -20.79 3.50
CA ASN A 189 0.53 -22.23 3.27
C ASN A 189 1.59 -22.65 2.24
N GLU A 190 1.74 -21.89 1.16
CA GLU A 190 2.80 -22.12 0.16
C GLU A 190 4.19 -21.99 0.80
N ALA A 191 4.41 -20.96 1.61
CA ALA A 191 5.68 -20.77 2.31
C ALA A 191 5.99 -21.91 3.29
N ILE A 192 4.98 -22.42 4.00
CA ILE A 192 5.13 -23.56 4.90
C ILE A 192 5.47 -24.83 4.11
N ALA A 193 4.84 -25.04 2.96
CA ALA A 193 5.11 -26.20 2.10
C ALA A 193 6.54 -26.23 1.55
N LEU A 194 7.24 -25.09 1.52
CA LEU A 194 8.65 -25.00 1.13
C LEU A 194 9.63 -25.41 2.24
N ILE A 195 9.17 -25.63 3.48
CA ILE A 195 10.04 -26.08 4.58
C ILE A 195 10.42 -27.56 4.32
N PRO A 196 11.71 -27.88 4.17
CA PRO A 196 12.13 -29.26 4.03
C PRO A 196 11.77 -30.08 5.27
N GLU A 197 11.10 -31.23 5.08
CA GLU A 197 10.66 -32.14 6.16
C GLU A 197 11.81 -32.60 7.07
N HIS A 198 13.04 -32.59 6.57
CA HIS A 198 14.24 -33.04 7.28
C HIS A 198 14.87 -31.99 8.22
N LEU A 199 14.32 -30.78 8.32
CA LEU A 199 14.82 -29.74 9.26
C LEU A 199 14.41 -29.98 10.73
N ALA A 200 13.71 -31.07 11.03
CA ALA A 200 13.04 -31.27 12.31
C ALA A 200 13.96 -31.51 13.54
N PHE A 201 15.29 -31.65 13.42
CA PHE A 201 16.07 -32.28 14.52
C PHE A 201 17.43 -31.69 14.93
N ALA A 202 17.81 -30.47 14.51
CA ALA A 202 19.08 -29.89 14.97
C ALA A 202 18.95 -28.43 15.44
N PHE A 203 18.00 -28.16 16.32
CA PHE A 203 18.05 -26.94 17.13
C PHE A 203 19.03 -27.19 18.28
N SER A 204 20.28 -26.77 18.11
CA SER A 204 21.22 -26.69 19.24
C SER A 204 20.73 -25.60 20.19
N ASP A 205 20.68 -25.92 21.49
CA ASP A 205 20.26 -25.01 22.58
C ASP A 205 21.01 -23.66 22.57
N ASP A 206 22.19 -23.61 21.93
CA ASP A 206 23.09 -22.46 21.97
C ASP A 206 22.99 -21.48 20.79
N MET A 207 22.13 -21.73 19.78
CA MET A 207 21.98 -20.79 18.65
C MET A 207 20.51 -20.55 18.27
N PRO A 208 19.85 -19.55 18.89
CA PRO A 208 18.42 -19.34 18.73
C PRO A 208 18.17 -18.23 17.70
N LEU A 209 18.39 -18.53 16.43
CA LEU A 209 17.52 -17.96 15.40
C LEU A 209 17.08 -19.10 14.52
N LEU A 210 15.78 -19.10 14.29
CA LEU A 210 15.12 -19.75 13.17
C LEU A 210 16.10 -19.97 12.01
N SER A 211 16.21 -21.21 11.54
CA SER A 211 16.98 -21.51 10.34
C SER A 211 16.53 -20.62 9.18
N SER A 212 17.37 -20.43 8.16
CA SER A 212 17.02 -19.56 7.01
C SER A 212 15.61 -19.84 6.43
N PRO A 213 15.18 -21.11 6.26
CA PRO A 213 13.80 -21.42 5.85
C PRO A 213 12.72 -21.02 6.86
N MET A 214 13.00 -21.16 8.17
CA MET A 214 12.09 -20.72 9.22
C MET A 214 11.95 -19.20 9.29
N LEU A 215 13.03 -18.45 9.05
CA LEU A 215 12.98 -16.98 8.95
C LEU A 215 12.11 -16.54 7.77
N PHE A 216 12.19 -17.23 6.64
CA PHE A 216 11.31 -16.96 5.49
C PHE A 216 9.83 -17.16 5.86
N VAL A 217 9.47 -18.29 6.49
CA VAL A 217 8.08 -18.54 6.89
C VAL A 217 7.62 -17.55 7.97
N ALA A 218 8.48 -17.24 8.94
CA ALA A 218 8.18 -16.23 9.94
C ALA A 218 7.95 -14.85 9.30
N GLN A 219 8.74 -14.49 8.27
CA GLN A 219 8.56 -13.25 7.52
C GLN A 219 7.19 -13.22 6.83
N GLN A 220 6.82 -14.30 6.12
CA GLN A 220 5.51 -14.43 5.50
C GLN A 220 4.38 -14.31 6.54
N LEU A 221 4.53 -14.94 7.70
CA LEU A 221 3.56 -14.85 8.78
C LEU A 221 3.37 -13.41 9.28
N VAL A 222 4.46 -12.66 9.54
CA VAL A 222 4.33 -11.27 9.99
C VAL A 222 3.75 -10.35 8.92
N ASP A 223 4.04 -10.61 7.64
CA ASP A 223 3.45 -9.88 6.51
C ASP A 223 1.93 -10.14 6.42
N VAL A 224 1.51 -11.39 6.54
CA VAL A 224 0.10 -11.79 6.58
C VAL A 224 -0.64 -11.14 7.76
N ILE A 225 -0.08 -11.24 8.97
CA ILE A 225 -0.69 -10.62 10.17
C ILE A 225 -0.83 -9.11 9.97
N ARG A 226 0.20 -8.46 9.43
CA ARG A 226 0.18 -7.01 9.18
C ARG A 226 -0.92 -6.65 8.17
N GLN A 227 -1.02 -7.37 7.07
CA GLN A 227 -2.00 -7.12 6.00
C GLN A 227 -3.43 -7.35 6.48
N VAL A 228 -3.69 -8.48 7.16
CA VAL A 228 -5.03 -8.87 7.62
C VAL A 228 -5.53 -7.95 8.73
N LEU A 229 -4.68 -7.63 9.71
CA LEU A 229 -5.07 -6.81 10.85
C LEU A 229 -4.90 -5.31 10.59
N ALA A 230 -4.48 -4.94 9.38
CA ALA A 230 -4.19 -3.57 8.97
C ALA A 230 -3.26 -2.85 9.97
N TYR A 231 -2.27 -3.59 10.49
CA TYR A 231 -1.33 -3.04 11.45
C TYR A 231 -0.22 -2.26 10.74
N TRP A 232 0.25 -1.21 11.42
CA TRP A 232 1.35 -0.40 10.89
C TRP A 232 2.64 -1.20 10.81
N ARG A 233 2.94 -1.89 11.91
CA ARG A 233 4.11 -2.73 12.11
C ARG A 233 3.71 -4.01 12.83
N VAL A 234 4.36 -5.10 12.47
CA VAL A 234 4.29 -6.37 13.18
C VAL A 234 5.70 -6.88 13.31
N SER A 235 6.10 -7.33 14.49
CA SER A 235 7.39 -7.98 14.71
C SER A 235 7.21 -9.30 15.43
N LEU A 236 7.99 -10.28 15.02
CA LEU A 236 8.10 -11.56 15.70
C LEU A 236 9.39 -11.58 16.50
N ILE A 237 9.25 -11.97 17.76
CA ILE A 237 10.32 -11.90 18.76
C ILE A 237 10.39 -13.25 19.45
N ALA A 238 11.61 -13.76 19.59
CA ALA A 238 11.88 -14.97 20.36
C ALA A 238 12.40 -14.64 21.77
N PHE A 239 11.97 -15.43 22.76
CA PHE A 239 12.48 -15.36 24.13
C PHE A 239 13.31 -16.60 24.42
N GLY A 240 14.57 -16.38 24.81
CA GLY A 240 15.39 -17.47 25.33
C GLY A 240 14.84 -17.91 26.69
N SER A 241 14.42 -19.16 26.83
CA SER A 241 13.84 -19.71 28.07
C SER A 241 14.79 -19.58 29.27
N GLN A 242 16.09 -19.81 29.04
CA GLN A 242 17.13 -19.73 30.07
C GLN A 242 17.64 -18.30 30.28
N THR A 243 17.84 -17.55 29.20
CA THR A 243 18.50 -16.24 29.26
C THR A 243 17.52 -15.09 29.51
N GLN A 244 16.22 -15.31 29.31
CA GLN A 244 15.18 -14.26 29.35
C GLN A 244 15.50 -13.06 28.44
N ARG A 245 16.37 -13.27 27.45
CA ARG A 245 16.81 -12.24 26.51
C ARG A 245 15.88 -12.20 25.31
N PHE A 246 15.56 -10.99 24.91
CA PHE A 246 14.76 -10.72 23.72
C PHE A 246 15.63 -10.86 22.46
N SER A 247 15.15 -11.61 21.48
CA SER A 247 15.75 -11.66 20.15
C SER A 247 14.72 -11.28 19.09
N TYR A 248 14.97 -10.19 18.38
CA TYR A 248 14.23 -9.87 17.16
C TYR A 248 14.49 -10.96 16.12
N ALA A 249 13.42 -11.56 15.59
CA ALA A 249 13.51 -12.56 14.53
C ALA A 249 13.26 -11.91 13.17
N VAL A 250 12.05 -11.37 12.97
CA VAL A 250 11.58 -10.77 11.72
C VAL A 250 10.52 -9.70 12.01
N GLY A 251 10.20 -8.89 11.01
CA GLY A 251 9.19 -7.86 11.13
C GLY A 251 8.69 -7.36 9.78
N SER A 252 7.60 -6.63 9.82
CA SER A 252 6.98 -6.02 8.65
C SER A 252 6.55 -4.61 8.99
N GLY A 253 6.73 -3.68 8.05
CA GLY A 253 6.44 -2.24 8.23
C GLY A 253 7.62 -1.42 8.78
N PHE A 254 8.82 -1.98 8.72
CA PHE A 254 10.08 -1.34 9.07
C PHE A 254 10.84 -0.93 7.81
N THR A 255 11.70 0.10 7.91
CA THR A 255 12.72 0.34 6.88
C THR A 255 13.87 -0.65 7.05
N ALA A 256 14.69 -0.83 6.01
CA ALA A 256 15.84 -1.73 6.08
C ALA A 256 16.81 -1.36 7.22
N GLU A 257 17.00 -0.06 7.46
CA GLU A 257 17.85 0.46 8.54
C GLU A 257 17.23 0.14 9.92
N GLN A 258 15.91 0.27 10.06
CA GLN A 258 15.21 -0.06 11.30
C GLN A 258 15.32 -1.56 11.62
N GLU A 259 15.12 -2.43 10.62
CA GLU A 259 15.29 -3.86 10.81
C GLU A 259 16.73 -4.22 11.17
N GLN A 260 17.70 -3.62 10.50
CA GLN A 260 19.11 -3.86 10.76
C GLN A 260 19.49 -3.44 12.19
N GLN A 261 19.03 -2.27 12.64
CA GLN A 261 19.21 -1.82 14.02
C GLN A 261 18.59 -2.80 15.03
N LEU A 262 17.36 -3.28 14.77
CA LEU A 262 16.69 -4.28 15.61
C LEU A 262 17.46 -5.61 15.67
N ARG A 263 18.10 -6.02 14.56
CA ARG A 263 18.97 -7.20 14.52
C ARG A 263 20.28 -6.99 15.29
N GLU A 264 20.85 -5.79 15.27
CA GLU A 264 22.12 -5.46 15.97
C GLU A 264 21.98 -5.41 17.49
N ILE A 265 20.80 -5.04 18.00
CA ILE A 265 20.49 -5.05 19.44
C ILE A 265 20.03 -6.42 19.96
N ARG A 266 20.00 -7.45 19.10
CA ARG A 266 19.56 -8.79 19.46
C ARG A 266 20.30 -9.32 20.69
N GLY A 267 19.53 -9.85 21.65
CA GLY A 267 20.07 -10.47 22.85
C GLY A 267 20.76 -9.51 23.83
N ARG A 268 20.67 -8.19 23.62
CA ARG A 268 21.24 -7.19 24.54
C ARG A 268 20.35 -6.90 25.73
N PHE A 269 19.04 -7.02 25.56
CA PHE A 269 18.06 -6.61 26.57
C PHE A 269 17.35 -7.81 27.19
N LEU A 270 17.14 -7.72 28.50
CA LEU A 270 16.31 -8.66 29.22
C LEU A 270 14.85 -8.29 29.05
N PHE A 271 13.97 -9.29 28.94
CA PHE A 271 12.55 -9.04 28.83
C PHE A 271 12.00 -8.24 30.03
N THR A 272 12.57 -8.48 31.20
CA THR A 272 12.25 -7.79 32.46
C THR A 272 12.60 -6.30 32.47
N GLU A 273 13.49 -5.86 31.57
CA GLU A 273 13.84 -4.45 31.41
C GLU A 273 12.80 -3.70 30.58
N ILE A 274 12.01 -4.41 29.77
CA ILE A 274 11.07 -3.82 28.81
C ILE A 274 9.64 -3.81 29.33
N VAL A 275 9.24 -4.90 30.02
CA VAL A 275 7.86 -5.09 30.52
C VAL A 275 7.84 -5.38 32.02
N ASP A 276 6.79 -4.90 32.68
CA ASP A 276 6.60 -5.13 34.12
C ASP A 276 6.24 -6.59 34.45
N VAL A 277 6.24 -6.92 35.74
CA VAL A 277 5.94 -8.28 36.23
C VAL A 277 4.53 -8.77 35.89
N THR A 278 3.55 -7.87 35.82
CA THR A 278 2.16 -8.19 35.52
C THR A 278 2.03 -8.65 34.08
N VAL A 279 2.62 -7.88 33.15
CA VAL A 279 2.64 -8.21 31.72
C VAL A 279 3.31 -9.56 31.49
N ARG A 280 4.44 -9.81 32.16
CA ARG A 280 5.13 -11.11 32.07
C ARG A 280 4.26 -12.26 32.54
N ALA A 281 3.59 -12.10 33.68
CA ALA A 281 2.69 -13.12 34.20
C ALA A 281 1.55 -13.44 33.22
N LEU A 282 0.97 -12.42 32.60
CA LEU A 282 -0.07 -12.60 31.57
C LEU A 282 0.47 -13.36 30.35
N LEU A 283 1.66 -12.99 29.85
CA LEU A 283 2.24 -13.62 28.68
C LEU A 283 2.66 -15.07 28.95
N HIS A 284 3.23 -15.38 30.12
CA HIS A 284 3.50 -16.75 30.55
C HIS A 284 2.23 -17.58 30.76
N ALA A 285 1.09 -16.94 31.04
CA ALA A 285 -0.22 -17.56 31.05
C ALA A 285 -0.85 -17.70 29.64
N ASN A 286 -0.07 -17.45 28.58
CA ASN A 286 -0.52 -17.41 27.19
C ASN A 286 -1.68 -16.43 26.93
N GLN A 287 -1.74 -15.34 27.68
CA GLN A 287 -2.76 -14.29 27.49
C GLN A 287 -2.22 -13.16 26.62
N GLU A 288 -3.06 -12.65 25.72
CA GLU A 288 -2.72 -11.46 24.94
C GLU A 288 -2.75 -10.21 25.81
N VAL A 289 -1.85 -9.26 25.52
CA VAL A 289 -1.73 -8.02 26.30
C VAL A 289 -1.67 -6.82 25.37
N ILE A 290 -2.51 -5.81 25.62
CA ILE A 290 -2.40 -4.51 24.94
C ILE A 290 -1.71 -3.53 25.90
N LEU A 291 -0.55 -3.05 25.50
CA LEU A 291 0.27 -2.12 26.26
C LEU A 291 0.29 -0.76 25.59
N ARG A 292 0.14 0.29 26.38
CA ARG A 292 0.47 1.63 25.90
C ARG A 292 1.98 1.79 25.81
N ALA A 293 2.47 2.58 24.86
CA ALA A 293 3.92 2.76 24.69
C ALA A 293 4.58 3.45 25.89
N ASP A 294 3.84 4.27 26.64
CA ASP A 294 4.29 4.89 27.89
C ASP A 294 4.55 3.88 29.02
N ARG A 295 4.05 2.65 28.90
CA ARG A 295 4.32 1.55 29.83
C ARG A 295 5.54 0.71 29.43
N LEU A 296 6.03 0.85 28.20
CA LEU A 296 7.22 0.13 27.74
C LEU A 296 8.47 0.88 28.17
N HIS A 297 9.37 0.15 28.82
CA HIS A 297 10.64 0.69 29.26
C HIS A 297 11.68 0.39 28.18
N PHE A 298 11.92 1.35 27.29
CA PHE A 298 12.90 1.18 26.23
C PHE A 298 14.29 1.57 26.74
N PRO A 299 15.25 0.64 26.79
CA PRO A 299 16.61 0.95 27.23
C PRO A 299 17.32 1.91 26.27
N VAL A 300 18.32 2.62 26.77
CA VAL A 300 19.13 3.57 25.99
C VAL A 300 19.75 2.85 24.78
N GLY A 301 19.49 3.38 23.58
CA GLY A 301 19.93 2.79 22.31
C GLY A 301 18.87 1.97 21.59
N TYR A 302 17.69 1.75 22.19
CA TYR A 302 16.51 1.29 21.45
C TYR A 302 15.96 2.46 20.61
N PRO A 303 15.57 2.25 19.33
CA PRO A 303 15.09 3.35 18.50
C PRO A 303 13.88 4.06 19.14
N ALA A 304 13.97 5.34 19.48
CA ALA A 304 12.88 6.02 20.19
C ALA A 304 11.61 6.22 19.33
N ASP A 305 11.75 6.17 18.01
CA ASP A 305 10.70 6.52 17.03
C ASP A 305 9.83 5.33 16.59
N PHE A 306 9.35 4.53 17.55
CA PHE A 306 8.28 3.57 17.21
C PHE A 306 6.94 4.25 17.00
N GLY A 307 6.72 5.48 17.49
CA GLY A 307 5.54 6.31 17.19
C GLY A 307 4.20 5.67 17.56
N ALA A 308 4.20 4.68 18.46
CA ALA A 308 3.04 3.89 18.88
C ALA A 308 2.32 4.47 20.07
N ALA A 309 0.98 4.52 20.00
CA ALA A 309 0.18 4.71 21.20
C ALA A 309 0.02 3.38 21.96
N ASN A 310 -0.21 2.27 21.23
CA ASN A 310 -0.44 0.93 21.80
C ASN A 310 0.35 -0.16 21.06
N LEU A 311 0.64 -1.26 21.77
CA LEU A 311 1.32 -2.47 21.34
C LEU A 311 0.49 -3.67 21.81
N LEU A 312 -0.02 -4.47 20.88
CA LEU A 312 -0.61 -5.78 21.15
C LEU A 312 0.50 -6.82 21.20
N ILE A 313 0.55 -7.63 22.24
CA ILE A 313 1.53 -8.68 22.43
C ILE A 313 0.77 -10.00 22.54
N ILE A 314 1.03 -10.92 21.61
CA ILE A 314 0.38 -12.22 21.51
C ILE A 314 1.44 -13.30 21.72
N PRO A 315 1.40 -14.06 22.83
CA PRO A 315 2.29 -15.19 23.01
C PRO A 315 1.98 -16.28 21.97
N CYS A 316 3.02 -16.78 21.31
CA CYS A 316 2.96 -17.84 20.32
C CYS A 316 3.82 -19.01 20.80
N SER A 317 3.18 -20.06 21.33
CA SER A 317 3.84 -21.33 21.57
C SER A 317 3.83 -22.17 20.28
N TRP A 318 4.96 -22.22 19.56
CA TRP A 318 5.07 -23.01 18.32
C TRP A 318 5.04 -24.54 18.56
N ILE A 319 5.14 -24.95 19.82
CA ILE A 319 5.36 -26.35 20.24
C ILE A 319 4.12 -27.25 20.03
N SER A 320 2.92 -26.72 19.78
CA SER A 320 1.69 -27.52 19.74
C SER A 320 1.00 -27.66 18.37
N ILE A 321 1.55 -27.08 17.29
CA ILE A 321 0.84 -27.01 15.98
C ILE A 321 1.28 -28.12 15.00
N TRP A 322 2.37 -28.85 15.29
CA TRP A 322 2.81 -29.97 14.47
C TRP A 322 2.49 -31.31 15.16
N PRO A 323 1.54 -32.11 14.64
CA PRO A 323 1.21 -33.42 15.22
C PRO A 323 2.29 -34.42 14.81
N GLY A 324 3.43 -34.40 15.52
CA GLY A 324 4.45 -35.44 15.50
C GLY A 324 4.58 -36.07 16.89
N PRO A 325 4.77 -37.39 17.02
CA PRO A 325 4.76 -38.08 18.30
C PRO A 325 6.11 -37.93 19.01
N CYS A 326 6.39 -36.74 19.56
CA CYS A 326 7.59 -36.53 20.39
C CYS A 326 7.24 -35.66 21.59
N SER A 327 6.96 -36.33 22.71
CA SER A 327 6.94 -35.74 24.04
C SER A 327 8.37 -35.46 24.51
N LEU A 328 8.78 -34.20 24.52
CA LEU A 328 9.88 -33.69 25.34
C LEU A 328 9.43 -32.39 26.04
N PRO A 329 9.74 -32.21 27.33
CA PRO A 329 9.42 -31.00 28.04
C PRO A 329 10.55 -29.99 27.85
N ASN A 330 10.42 -29.05 26.90
CA ASN A 330 11.16 -27.79 27.02
C ASN A 330 10.46 -26.66 26.27
N ARG A 331 10.03 -25.64 27.03
CA ARG A 331 9.26 -24.48 26.53
C ARG A 331 10.20 -23.39 26.03
N GLY A 332 10.32 -23.26 24.72
CA GLY A 332 10.68 -21.99 24.08
C GLY A 332 9.40 -21.20 23.78
N GLU A 333 9.28 -19.98 24.29
CA GLU A 333 8.14 -19.09 24.05
C GLU A 333 8.53 -18.06 22.99
N THR A 334 7.75 -17.96 21.92
CA THR A 334 7.87 -16.89 20.91
C THR A 334 6.71 -15.93 21.16
N VAL A 335 6.86 -14.65 20.86
CA VAL A 335 5.77 -13.68 21.01
C VAL A 335 5.68 -12.86 19.73
N ALA A 336 4.48 -12.80 19.17
CA ALA A 336 4.15 -11.88 18.09
C ALA A 336 3.68 -10.56 18.70
N THR A 337 4.38 -9.48 18.43
CA THR A 337 3.93 -8.15 18.80
C THR A 337 3.29 -7.50 17.57
N ALA A 338 2.01 -7.20 17.69
CA ALA A 338 1.20 -6.55 16.67
C ALA A 338 0.77 -5.17 17.19
N ARG A 339 0.30 -4.24 16.36
CA ARG A 339 0.03 -2.87 16.83
C ARG A 339 -1.24 -2.29 16.25
N LYS A 340 -2.28 -2.17 17.08
CA LYS A 340 -3.58 -1.55 16.75
C LYS A 340 -3.59 -0.06 17.06
N ARG A 341 -4.21 0.74 16.20
CA ARG A 341 -4.42 2.18 16.43
C ARG A 341 -5.54 2.39 17.45
N SER A 342 -5.34 3.31 18.39
CA SER A 342 -6.41 3.90 19.19
C SER A 342 -7.11 4.98 18.34
N SER A 343 -8.43 4.87 18.22
CA SER A 343 -9.28 5.97 17.77
C SER A 343 -9.35 7.02 18.89
N SER A 344 -8.80 8.20 18.66
CA SER A 344 -9.01 9.40 19.48
C SER A 344 -10.39 9.99 19.23
#